data_AF-A0A7Y4ZWG9-F1
#
_entry.id   AF-A0A7Y4ZWG9-F1
#
_cell.length_a   1.000
_cell.length_b   1.000
_cell.length_c   1.000
_cell.angle_alpha   90.00
_cell.angle_beta   90.00
_cell.angle_gamma   90.00
#
_symmetry.space_group_name_H-M   'P 1'
#
loop_
_entity.id
_entity.type
_entity.pdbx_description
1 polymer ?
#
loop_
_entity_poly.entity_id
_entity_poly.type
_entity_poly.pdbx_seq_one_letter_code
_entity_poly.pdbx_strand_id
1 'polypeptide(L)' 'MTEQEVHKRFLDYRERHEYFGRHKKIFGYAEFKELDAEHRALGARKRDDEEEERFEELASLLFRD' A
#
# COMPACT_ATOMS: atom_id res chain seq x y z
N MET A 1 5.65 11.92 5.25
CA MET A 1 6.39 10.68 5.54
C MET A 1 7.84 11.03 5.69
N THR A 2 8.47 10.66 6.81
CA THR A 2 9.86 11.04 7.10
C THR A 2 10.85 10.07 6.46
N GLU A 3 12.08 10.51 6.23
CA GLU A 3 13.13 9.66 5.67
C GLU A 3 13.46 8.46 6.58
N GLN A 4 13.34 8.64 7.90
CA GLN A 4 13.51 7.57 8.89
C GLN A 4 12.44 6.46 8.74
N GLU A 5 11.20 6.82 8.45
CA GLU A 5 10.13 5.84 8.22
C GLU A 5 10.34 5.03 6.94
N VAL A 6 10.78 5.68 5.85
CA VAL A 6 11.09 5.00 4.58
C VAL A 6 12.26 4.05 4.78
N HIS A 7 13.30 4.49 5.49
CA HIS A 7 14.45 3.66 5.80
C HIS A 7 14.05 2.43 6.64
N LYS A 8 13.21 2.60 7.67
CA LYS A 8 12.69 1.48 8.46
C LYS A 8 11.95 0.46 7.60
N ARG A 9 11.11 0.92 6.66
CA ARG A 9 10.39 0.01 5.74
C ARG A 9 11.31 -0.66 4.75
N PHE A 10 12.37 0.01 4.30
CA PHE A 10 13.37 -0.61 3.45
C PHE A 10 14.07 -1.77 4.16
N LEU A 11 14.39 -1.63 5.45
CA LEU A 11 14.96 -2.73 6.25
C LEU A 11 13.97 -3.89 6.40
N ASP A 12 12.71 -3.61 6.71
CA ASP A 12 11.64 -4.64 6.78
C ASP A 12 11.41 -5.32 5.42
N TYR A 13 11.42 -4.56 4.32
CA TYR A 13 11.37 -5.11 2.96
C TYR A 13 12.53 -6.07 2.70
N ARG A 14 13.75 -5.68 3.05
CA ARG A 14 14.96 -6.50 2.87
C ARG A 14 14.88 -7.80 3.67
N GLU A 15 14.46 -7.72 4.93
CA GLU A 15 14.28 -8.87 5.81
C GLU A 15 13.20 -9.81 5.25
N ARG A 16 12.02 -9.28 4.88
CA ARG A 16 10.94 -10.08 4.31
C ARG A 16 11.25 -10.65 2.94
N HIS A 17 12.04 -9.96 2.13
CA HIS A 17 12.44 -10.45 0.82
C HIS A 17 13.32 -11.71 0.93
N GLU A 18 14.08 -11.87 2.01
CA GLU A 18 14.84 -13.09 2.28
C GLU A 18 13.91 -14.31 2.44
N TYR A 19 12.77 -14.12 3.10
CA TYR A 19 11.80 -15.19 3.37
C TYR A 19 10.78 -15.40 2.24
N PHE A 20 10.22 -14.32 1.70
CA PHE A 20 9.08 -14.35 0.78
C PHE A 20 9.44 -13.99 -0.67
N GLY A 21 10.61 -13.40 -0.90
CA GLY A 21 11.04 -12.86 -2.19
C GLY A 21 11.83 -13.84 -3.07
N ARG A 22 11.76 -15.15 -2.81
CA ARG A 22 12.52 -16.14 -3.61
C ARG A 22 12.29 -15.93 -5.11
N HIS A 23 13.38 -15.73 -5.85
CA HIS A 23 13.46 -15.46 -7.30
C HIS A 23 13.00 -14.06 -7.76
N LYS A 24 12.70 -13.12 -6.86
CA LYS A 24 12.39 -11.72 -7.22
C LYS A 24 13.62 -10.82 -7.12
N LYS A 25 13.64 -9.74 -7.93
CA LYS A 25 14.69 -8.71 -7.90
C LYS A 25 14.64 -8.01 -6.54
N ILE A 26 15.80 -7.91 -5.89
CA ILE A 26 15.95 -7.06 -4.71
C ILE A 26 16.24 -5.63 -5.19
N PHE A 27 15.41 -4.69 -4.79
CA PHE A 27 15.58 -3.27 -5.09
C PHE A 27 16.57 -2.61 -4.13
N GLY A 28 17.35 -1.65 -4.64
CA GLY A 28 18.15 -0.75 -3.83
C GLY A 28 17.27 0.30 -3.12
N TYR A 29 17.86 1.08 -2.21
CA TYR A 29 17.11 2.06 -1.41
C TYR A 29 16.41 3.14 -2.26
N ALA A 30 17.06 3.61 -3.33
CA ALA A 30 16.49 4.61 -4.23
C ALA A 30 15.25 4.08 -4.97
N GLU A 31 15.36 2.92 -5.63
CA GLU A 31 14.23 2.26 -6.30
C GLU A 31 13.11 1.92 -5.30
N PHE A 32 13.45 1.43 -4.10
CA PHE A 32 12.47 1.14 -3.06
C PHE A 32 11.69 2.39 -2.63
N LYS A 33 12.36 3.53 -2.48
CA LYS A 33 11.70 4.79 -2.07
C LYS A 33 10.64 5.23 -3.07
N GLU A 34 10.92 5.10 -4.37
CA GLU A 34 9.96 5.42 -5.42
C GLU A 34 8.78 4.43 -5.44
N LEU A 35 9.08 3.13 -5.34
CA LEU A 35 8.07 2.07 -5.33
C LEU A 35 7.20 2.06 -4.06
N ASP A 36 7.75 2.36 -2.88
CA ASP A 36 6.98 2.51 -1.62
C ASP A 36 5.99 3.66 -1.74
N ALA A 37 6.41 4.79 -2.33
CA ALA A 37 5.54 5.93 -2.56
C ALA A 37 4.37 5.58 -3.52
N GLU A 38 4.67 4.91 -4.63
CA GLU A 38 3.65 4.47 -5.60
C GLU A 38 2.69 3.46 -4.96
N HIS A 39 3.21 2.43 -4.29
CA HIS A 39 2.40 1.41 -3.63
C HIS A 39 1.47 2.01 -2.58
N ARG A 40 1.93 3.03 -1.83
CA ARG A 40 1.09 3.72 -0.85
C ARG A 40 0.04 4.61 -1.49
N ALA A 41 0.34 5.27 -2.61
CA ALA A 41 -0.64 6.05 -3.35
C ALA A 41 -1.75 5.15 -3.91
N LEU A 42 -1.39 3.99 -4.45
CA LEU A 42 -2.36 2.97 -4.90
C LEU A 42 -3.20 2.43 -3.74
N GLY A 43 -2.58 2.11 -2.61
CA GLY A 43 -3.29 1.64 -1.42
C GLY A 43 -4.19 2.70 -0.76
N ALA A 44 -3.88 3.99 -0.92
CA ALA A 44 -4.77 5.06 -0.49
C ALA A 44 -6.02 5.10 -1.37
N ARG A 45 -5.85 5.18 -2.70
CA ARG A 45 -6.96 5.18 -3.66
C ARG A 45 -7.91 4.00 -3.47
N LYS A 46 -7.36 2.79 -3.34
CA LYS A 46 -8.18 1.60 -3.13
C LYS A 46 -9.10 1.71 -1.89
N ARG A 47 -8.62 2.31 -0.80
CA ARG A 47 -9.44 2.49 0.41
C ARG A 47 -10.54 3.53 0.22
N ASP A 48 -10.26 4.60 -0.52
CA ASP A 48 -11.28 5.58 -0.89
C ASP A 48 -12.36 4.92 -1.77
N ASP A 49 -11.96 4.12 -2.77
CA ASP A 49 -12.89 3.37 -3.63
C ASP A 49 -13.73 2.35 -2.80
N GLU A 50 -13.11 1.60 -1.88
CA GLU A 50 -13.79 0.67 -0.97
C GLU A 50 -14.73 1.38 0.02
N GLU A 51 -14.43 2.62 0.40
CA GLU A 51 -15.29 3.43 1.26
C GLU A 51 -16.49 4.01 0.49
N GLU A 52 -16.27 4.45 -0.74
CA GLU A 52 -17.33 4.89 -1.65
C GLU A 52 -18.33 3.77 -1.92
N GLU A 53 -17.84 2.57 -2.28
CA GLU A 53 -18.69 1.39 -2.51
C GLU A 53 -19.54 1.05 -1.27
N ARG A 54 -18.92 1.06 -0.08
CA ARG A 54 -19.62 0.82 1.19
C ARG A 54 -20.70 1.87 1.44
N PHE A 55 -20.44 3.13 1.10
CA PHE A 55 -21.40 4.21 1.27
C PHE A 55 -22.58 4.10 0.28
N GLU A 56 -22.31 3.71 -0.97
CA GLU A 56 -23.35 3.46 -1.97
C GLU A 56 -24.26 2.29 -1.57
N GLU A 57 -23.69 1.20 -1.05
CA GLU A 57 -24.48 0.08 -0.51
C GLU A 57 -25.35 0.52 0.68
N LEU A 58 -24.77 1.28 1.63
CA LEU A 58 -25.50 1.83 2.77
C LEU A 58 -26.63 2.77 2.34
N ALA A 59 -26.38 3.67 1.40
CA ALA A 59 -27.40 4.57 0.87
C ALA A 59 -28.53 3.78 0.20
N SER A 60 -28.19 2.76 -0.60
CA SER A 60 -29.17 1.89 -1.25
C SER A 60 -30.02 1.11 -0.24
N LEU A 61 -29.47 0.70 0.89
CA LEU A 61 -30.21 0.03 1.96
C LEU A 61 -31.11 0.98 2.77
N LEU A 62 -30.64 2.21 3.05
CA LEU A 62 -31.35 3.17 3.89
C LEU A 62 -32.49 3.90 3.18
N PHE A 63 -32.39 4.07 1.86
CA PHE A 63 -33.40 4.74 1.03
C PHE A 63 -34.20 3.76 0.17
N ARG A 64 -34.22 2.49 0.56
CA ARG A 64 -35.08 1.46 -0.02
C ARG A 64 -36.50 1.59 0.55
N ASP A 65 -37.46 1.85 -0.33
CA ASP A 65 -38.90 1.70 -0.04
C ASP A 65 -39.27 0.21 0.14
#